data_AF-A0AAD8NMB3-F1
#
_entry.id   AF-A0AAD8NMB3-F1
#
_cell.length_a   1.000
_cell.length_b   1.000
_cell.length_c   1.000
_cell.angle_alpha   90.00
_cell.angle_beta   90.00
_cell.angle_gamma   90.00
#
_symmetry.space_group_name_H-M   'P 1'
#
loop_
_entity.id
_entity.type
_entity.pdbx_description
1 polymer ?
#
loop_
_entity_poly.entity_id
_entity_poly.type
_entity_poly.pdbx_seq_one_letter_code
_entity_poly.pdbx_strand_id
1 'polypeptide(L)'
;MCALLDENFEKASSYRDAIKWLKSSHIHYAISHSPTIYETHVRDFWGTAVMNVSVQPSRICAKVGGYDLEFTEADLARILRLEEDVGEEVSMTAEEVYGALRTAGYEGPMPGEKKMEFVKSYLIQEWRYIAHVFIMCLDHRKGGTDGLNLDWARAMVLFCRGQKANLAKLIFNYLLENIHATKGIKWLMYPRFIQMVLNDKLPNLPVVGAELKVWDMHSRIFKDCKSVRSDCVGRTAYLWENMYTAERLMKSKPR
;
A
#
# COMPACT_ATOMS: atom_id res chain seq x y z
N MET A 1 1.16 8.84 -1.31
CA MET A 1 1.83 8.91 -2.62
C MET A 1 1.11 7.98 -3.56
N CYS A 2 1.09 8.28 -4.85
CA CYS A 2 0.52 7.42 -5.89
C CYS A 2 1.60 6.66 -6.65
N ALA A 3 1.24 5.49 -7.17
CA ALA A 3 2.12 4.62 -7.94
C ALA A 3 2.36 5.17 -9.36
N LEU A 4 3.60 5.07 -9.84
CA LEU A 4 3.94 5.37 -11.22
C LEU A 4 3.69 4.14 -12.11
N LEU A 5 2.52 4.07 -12.74
CA LEU A 5 2.06 2.93 -13.54
C LEU A 5 2.11 3.16 -15.06
N ASP A 6 3.00 4.03 -15.53
CA ASP A 6 3.16 4.28 -16.96
C ASP A 6 4.29 3.41 -17.57
N GLU A 7 3.89 2.51 -18.47
CA GLU A 7 4.78 1.57 -19.17
C GLU A 7 5.57 2.19 -20.32
N ASN A 8 5.23 3.43 -20.71
CA ASN A 8 5.85 4.15 -21.82
C ASN A 8 7.15 4.86 -21.42
N PHE A 9 7.46 4.96 -20.13
CA PHE A 9 8.79 5.44 -19.70
C PHE A 9 9.87 4.50 -20.24
N GLU A 10 10.89 5.08 -20.89
CA GLU A 10 12.03 4.33 -21.43
C GLU A 10 12.66 3.38 -20.39
N LYS A 11 12.73 3.84 -19.14
CA LYS A 11 13.29 3.10 -18.00
C LYS A 11 12.33 2.06 -17.40
N ALA A 12 11.05 2.05 -17.79
CA ALA A 12 10.04 1.11 -17.30
C ALA A 12 10.05 -0.23 -18.06
N SER A 13 10.87 -0.39 -19.09
CA SER A 13 10.91 -1.60 -19.94
C SER A 13 11.07 -2.90 -19.15
N SER A 14 11.92 -2.92 -18.12
CA SER A 14 12.13 -4.07 -17.22
C SER A 14 11.05 -4.26 -16.15
N TYR A 15 10.02 -3.41 -16.12
CA TYR A 15 8.95 -3.41 -15.10
C TYR A 15 7.56 -3.56 -15.73
N ARG A 16 7.47 -3.73 -17.05
CA ARG A 16 6.21 -3.68 -17.79
C ARG A 16 5.18 -4.67 -17.28
N ASP A 17 5.59 -5.90 -16.96
CA ASP A 17 4.67 -6.91 -16.47
C ASP A 17 4.15 -6.58 -15.07
N ALA A 18 5.03 -6.15 -14.16
CA ALA A 18 4.62 -5.70 -12.84
C ALA A 18 3.67 -4.49 -12.92
N ILE A 19 3.95 -3.52 -13.81
CA ILE A 19 3.06 -2.37 -14.04
C ILE A 19 1.71 -2.82 -14.57
N LYS A 20 1.67 -3.66 -15.61
CA LYS A 20 0.44 -4.17 -16.20
C LYS A 20 -0.39 -4.96 -15.19
N TRP A 21 0.26 -5.82 -14.42
CA TRP A 21 -0.38 -6.59 -13.36
C TRP A 21 -1.01 -5.67 -12.29
N LEU A 22 -0.25 -4.70 -11.77
CA LEU A 22 -0.77 -3.73 -10.80
C LEU A 22 -1.96 -2.93 -11.37
N LYS A 23 -1.93 -2.53 -12.65
CA LYS A 23 -3.05 -1.83 -13.31
C LYS A 23 -4.30 -2.69 -13.45
N SER A 24 -4.12 -4.00 -13.67
CA SER A 24 -5.24 -4.95 -13.79
C SER A 24 -5.80 -5.43 -12.45
N SER A 25 -5.08 -5.18 -11.35
CA SER A 25 -5.46 -5.67 -10.02
C SER A 25 -6.54 -4.81 -9.34
N HIS A 26 -7.25 -5.39 -8.36
CA HIS A 26 -8.26 -4.66 -7.59
C HIS A 26 -7.68 -3.47 -6.80
N ILE A 27 -6.40 -3.52 -6.40
CA ILE A 27 -5.78 -2.40 -5.67
C ILE A 27 -5.47 -1.19 -6.54
N HIS A 28 -5.62 -1.28 -7.88
CA HIS A 28 -5.19 -0.24 -8.81
C HIS A 28 -5.72 1.15 -8.41
N TYR A 29 -7.01 1.25 -8.14
CA TYR A 29 -7.62 2.51 -7.71
C TYR A 29 -7.01 3.02 -6.40
N ALA A 30 -6.87 2.14 -5.40
CA ALA A 30 -6.27 2.47 -4.13
C ALA A 30 -4.83 2.98 -4.27
N ILE A 31 -4.03 2.50 -5.23
CA ILE A 31 -2.63 2.93 -5.40
C ILE A 31 -2.43 4.10 -6.37
N SER A 32 -3.40 4.41 -7.24
CA SER A 32 -3.22 5.42 -8.31
C SER A 32 -4.11 6.66 -8.17
N HIS A 33 -5.22 6.59 -7.43
CA HIS A 33 -6.12 7.73 -7.31
C HIS A 33 -5.49 8.87 -6.48
N SER A 34 -5.40 10.05 -7.08
CA SER A 34 -4.75 11.24 -6.51
C SER A 34 -5.77 12.38 -6.33
N PRO A 35 -6.44 12.48 -5.16
CA PRO A 35 -7.29 13.62 -4.83
C PRO A 35 -6.44 14.85 -4.46
N THR A 36 -7.00 16.05 -4.61
CA THR A 36 -6.43 17.26 -4.00
C THR A 36 -6.57 17.17 -2.50
N ILE A 37 -5.44 17.18 -1.78
CA ILE A 37 -5.40 17.04 -0.32
C ILE A 37 -5.30 18.41 0.32
N TYR A 38 -6.17 18.71 1.28
CA TYR A 38 -6.12 19.96 2.04
C TYR A 38 -5.51 19.73 3.42
N GLU A 39 -4.44 20.46 3.73
CA GLU A 39 -3.69 20.26 4.98
C GLU A 39 -4.57 20.47 6.22
N THR A 40 -5.41 21.50 6.19
CA THR A 40 -6.37 21.85 7.24
C THR A 40 -7.35 20.71 7.52
N HIS A 41 -7.94 20.12 6.48
CA HIS A 41 -8.91 19.03 6.63
C HIS A 41 -8.27 17.79 7.26
N VAL A 42 -7.06 17.43 6.82
CA VAL A 42 -6.32 16.29 7.37
C VAL A 42 -5.92 16.57 8.83
N ARG A 43 -5.52 17.81 9.16
CA ARG A 43 -5.20 18.21 10.54
C ARG A 43 -6.43 18.18 11.44
N ASP A 44 -7.56 18.71 10.99
CA ASP A 44 -8.81 18.68 11.75
C ASP A 44 -9.24 17.23 12.05
N PHE A 45 -9.17 16.37 11.02
CA PHE A 45 -9.43 14.94 11.17
C PHE A 45 -8.56 14.35 12.28
N TRP A 46 -7.24 14.45 12.19
CA TRP A 46 -6.34 13.84 13.16
C TRP A 46 -6.35 14.52 14.54
N GLY A 47 -6.78 15.79 14.61
CA GLY A 47 -6.94 16.53 15.86
C GLY A 47 -8.18 16.12 16.66
N THR A 48 -9.17 15.51 16.00
CA THR A 48 -10.47 15.19 16.61
C THR A 48 -10.87 13.72 16.49
N ALA A 49 -10.13 12.94 15.71
CA ALA A 49 -10.43 11.54 15.45
C ALA A 49 -10.46 10.72 16.75
N VAL A 50 -11.55 9.98 16.95
CA VAL A 50 -11.76 9.06 18.06
C VAL A 50 -12.39 7.77 17.55
N MET A 51 -12.11 6.66 18.25
CA MET A 51 -12.78 5.39 18.00
C MET A 51 -14.07 5.31 18.83
N ASN A 52 -15.19 5.07 18.17
CA ASN A 52 -16.46 4.77 18.83
C ASN A 52 -16.69 3.26 18.87
N VAL A 53 -16.49 2.67 20.06
CA VAL A 53 -16.71 1.24 20.34
C VAL A 53 -18.10 0.91 20.88
N SER A 54 -18.92 1.93 21.14
CA SER A 54 -20.28 1.75 21.70
C SER A 54 -21.28 1.22 20.67
N VAL A 55 -20.91 1.23 19.38
CA VAL A 55 -21.72 0.73 18.27
C VAL A 55 -20.90 -0.28 17.47
N GLN A 56 -21.54 -1.35 17.02
CA GLN A 56 -20.94 -2.32 16.11
C GLN A 56 -21.53 -2.22 14.69
N PRO A 57 -20.69 -2.26 13.63
CA PRO A 57 -19.23 -2.33 13.69
C PRO A 57 -18.61 -1.02 14.23
N SER A 58 -17.46 -1.15 14.88
CA SER A 58 -16.70 0.01 15.40
C SER A 58 -16.41 1.01 14.29
N ARG A 59 -16.51 2.30 14.60
CA ARG A 59 -16.34 3.39 13.64
C ARG A 59 -15.34 4.44 14.12
N ILE A 60 -14.72 5.11 13.17
CA ILE A 60 -13.91 6.30 13.42
C ILE A 60 -14.81 7.51 13.27
N CYS A 61 -14.85 8.35 14.30
CA CYS A 61 -15.58 9.62 14.32
C CYS A 61 -14.58 10.77 14.38
N ALA A 62 -14.82 11.86 13.66
CA ALA A 62 -14.00 13.07 13.69
C ALA A 62 -14.84 14.31 13.36
N LYS A 63 -14.30 15.50 13.60
CA LYS A 63 -14.89 16.78 13.20
C LYS A 63 -13.95 17.51 12.25
N VAL A 64 -14.40 17.79 11.03
CA VAL A 64 -13.59 18.40 9.97
C VAL A 64 -14.29 19.63 9.43
N GLY A 65 -13.65 20.81 9.53
CA GLY A 65 -14.28 22.08 9.14
C GLY A 65 -15.61 22.37 9.87
N GLY A 66 -15.80 21.80 11.06
CA GLY A 66 -17.05 21.92 11.82
C GLY A 66 -18.14 20.90 11.48
N TYR A 67 -17.92 20.03 10.50
CA TYR A 67 -18.84 18.95 10.11
C TYR A 67 -18.45 17.63 10.78
N ASP A 68 -19.45 16.85 11.18
CA ASP A 68 -19.25 15.53 11.77
C ASP A 68 -18.97 14.50 10.67
N LEU A 69 -17.92 13.72 10.86
CA LEU A 69 -17.49 12.63 9.99
C LEU A 69 -17.57 11.32 10.76
N GLU A 70 -18.20 10.31 10.16
CA GLU A 70 -18.15 8.93 10.65
C GLU A 70 -17.91 7.95 9.50
N PHE A 71 -17.03 6.97 9.70
CA PHE A 71 -16.84 5.88 8.73
C PHE A 71 -16.37 4.58 9.41
N THR A 72 -16.72 3.48 8.78
CA THR A 72 -16.36 2.10 9.19
C THR A 72 -15.28 1.53 8.29
N GLU A 73 -14.78 0.33 8.63
CA GLU A 73 -13.93 -0.46 7.74
C GLU A 73 -14.59 -0.72 6.37
N ALA A 74 -15.90 -1.03 6.35
CA ALA A 74 -16.64 -1.29 5.11
C ALA A 74 -16.77 -0.04 4.24
N ASP A 75 -16.96 1.13 4.87
CA ASP A 75 -16.92 2.42 4.15
C ASP A 75 -15.55 2.65 3.53
N LEU A 76 -14.47 2.44 4.30
CA LEU A 76 -13.11 2.60 3.81
C LEU A 76 -12.82 1.64 2.64
N ALA A 77 -13.24 0.38 2.76
CA ALA A 77 -13.09 -0.61 1.70
C ALA A 77 -13.79 -0.14 0.41
N ARG A 78 -15.05 0.30 0.50
CA ARG A 78 -15.80 0.83 -0.65
C ARG A 78 -15.13 2.05 -1.27
N ILE A 79 -14.73 3.00 -0.44
CA ILE A 79 -14.12 4.25 -0.90
C ILE A 79 -12.78 3.99 -1.59
N LEU A 80 -12.02 2.99 -1.13
CA LEU A 80 -10.74 2.60 -1.73
C LEU A 80 -10.86 1.52 -2.82
N ARG A 81 -12.07 1.00 -3.08
CA ARG A 81 -12.34 -0.12 -3.99
C ARG A 81 -11.60 -1.41 -3.60
N LEU A 82 -11.65 -1.75 -2.32
CA LEU A 82 -10.98 -2.90 -1.68
C LEU A 82 -12.00 -3.86 -1.03
N GLU A 83 -13.24 -3.93 -1.56
CA GLU A 83 -14.34 -4.70 -0.95
C GLU A 83 -14.17 -6.22 -1.05
N GLU A 84 -13.38 -6.73 -2.01
CA GLU A 84 -13.26 -8.17 -2.32
C GLU A 84 -12.82 -9.04 -1.10
N ASP A 85 -12.13 -8.40 -0.15
CA ASP A 85 -11.49 -9.05 0.98
C ASP A 85 -12.12 -8.69 2.35
N VAL A 86 -13.22 -7.92 2.37
CA VAL A 86 -13.82 -7.47 3.64
C VAL A 86 -14.40 -8.63 4.43
N GLY A 87 -14.07 -8.68 5.73
CA GLY A 87 -14.54 -9.72 6.65
C GLY A 87 -13.74 -11.03 6.62
N GLU A 88 -12.72 -11.11 5.77
CA GLU A 88 -11.87 -12.30 5.64
C GLU A 88 -10.75 -12.28 6.68
N GLU A 89 -10.53 -13.41 7.34
CA GLU A 89 -9.43 -13.59 8.27
C GLU A 89 -8.15 -13.92 7.50
N VAL A 90 -7.15 -13.06 7.65
CA VAL A 90 -5.88 -13.18 6.96
C VAL A 90 -4.94 -14.04 7.79
N SER A 91 -4.76 -15.31 7.39
CA SER A 91 -3.85 -16.23 8.07
C SER A 91 -2.66 -16.59 7.18
N MET A 92 -1.46 -16.23 7.63
CA MET A 92 -0.18 -16.67 7.08
C MET A 92 0.92 -16.44 8.13
N THR A 93 1.69 -17.48 8.45
CA THR A 93 2.72 -17.37 9.49
C THR A 93 3.93 -16.55 9.01
N ALA A 94 4.78 -16.11 9.94
CA ALA A 94 5.99 -15.38 9.58
C ALA A 94 6.91 -16.24 8.69
N GLU A 95 7.01 -17.53 9.00
CA GLU A 95 7.81 -18.52 8.26
C GLU A 95 7.31 -18.70 6.82
N GLU A 96 5.98 -18.73 6.62
CA GLU A 96 5.39 -18.81 5.29
C GLU A 96 5.66 -17.54 4.48
N VAL A 97 5.55 -16.36 5.10
CA VAL A 97 5.91 -15.08 4.47
C VAL A 97 7.38 -15.10 4.07
N TYR A 98 8.27 -15.55 4.94
CA TYR A 98 9.70 -15.64 4.65
C TYR A 98 9.99 -16.61 3.51
N GLY A 99 9.34 -17.78 3.49
CA GLY A 99 9.44 -18.73 2.38
C GLY A 99 9.02 -18.10 1.05
N ALA A 100 7.89 -17.37 1.04
CA ALA A 100 7.41 -16.67 -0.14
C ALA A 100 8.36 -15.55 -0.61
N LEU A 101 8.92 -14.78 0.32
CA LEU A 101 9.91 -13.75 -0.02
C LEU A 101 11.19 -14.37 -0.61
N ARG A 102 11.63 -15.53 -0.10
CA ARG A 102 12.76 -16.27 -0.70
C ARG A 102 12.46 -16.70 -2.14
N THR A 103 11.25 -17.22 -2.42
CA THR A 103 10.87 -17.59 -3.80
C THR A 103 10.73 -16.36 -4.72
N ALA A 104 10.40 -15.19 -4.16
CA ALA A 104 10.44 -13.89 -4.83
C ALA A 104 11.86 -13.30 -4.97
N GLY A 105 12.92 -14.05 -4.62
CA GLY A 105 14.30 -13.63 -4.77
C GLY A 105 14.81 -12.66 -3.70
N TYR A 106 14.20 -12.66 -2.50
CA TYR A 106 14.73 -11.92 -1.35
C TYR A 106 15.98 -12.58 -0.79
N GLU A 107 17.09 -11.85 -0.70
CA GLU A 107 18.37 -12.37 -0.17
C GLU A 107 18.78 -11.73 1.17
N GLY A 108 17.90 -10.90 1.74
CA GLY A 108 18.21 -10.17 2.97
C GLY A 108 18.16 -11.04 4.23
N PRO A 109 18.65 -10.48 5.36
CA PRO A 109 18.36 -11.06 6.64
C PRO A 109 16.84 -11.11 6.82
N MET A 110 16.36 -12.23 7.35
CA MET A 110 14.97 -12.28 7.80
C MET A 110 14.85 -11.48 9.10
N PRO A 111 13.76 -10.72 9.27
CA PRO A 111 13.43 -10.09 10.53
C PRO A 111 13.54 -11.12 11.67
N GLY A 112 14.39 -10.83 12.66
CA GLY A 112 14.43 -11.59 13.92
C GLY A 112 13.48 -10.99 14.94
N GLU A 113 13.40 -11.58 16.14
CA GLU A 113 12.52 -11.13 17.23
C GLU A 113 12.63 -9.63 17.59
N LYS A 114 13.75 -8.98 17.25
CA LYS A 114 14.05 -7.59 17.64
C LYS A 114 14.03 -6.56 16.51
N LYS A 115 13.87 -6.95 15.24
CA LYS A 115 13.81 -6.00 14.11
C LYS A 115 12.82 -6.49 13.07
N MET A 116 11.66 -5.85 13.00
CA MET A 116 10.41 -6.36 12.40
C MET A 116 10.16 -5.94 10.94
N GLU A 117 11.20 -5.66 10.16
CA GLU A 117 11.03 -5.16 8.79
C GLU A 117 11.93 -5.87 7.79
N PHE A 118 11.36 -6.31 6.68
CA PHE A 118 12.13 -6.76 5.53
C PHE A 118 12.51 -5.54 4.67
N VAL A 119 13.70 -5.56 4.08
CA VAL A 119 14.24 -4.40 3.36
C VAL A 119 14.15 -4.64 1.85
N LYS A 120 13.36 -3.83 1.14
CA LYS A 120 13.06 -4.03 -0.29
C LYS A 120 14.31 -4.12 -1.18
N SER A 121 15.43 -3.49 -0.79
CA SER A 121 16.68 -3.51 -1.57
C SER A 121 17.28 -4.90 -1.76
N TYR A 122 16.87 -5.89 -0.96
CA TYR A 122 17.30 -7.28 -1.10
C TYR A 122 16.40 -8.10 -2.03
N LEU A 123 15.30 -7.54 -2.53
CA LEU A 123 14.51 -8.15 -3.60
C LEU A 123 15.18 -7.90 -4.94
N ILE A 124 14.96 -8.85 -5.86
CA ILE A 124 15.26 -8.65 -7.28
C ILE A 124 14.37 -7.56 -7.89
N GLN A 125 14.76 -7.11 -9.09
CA GLN A 125 14.29 -5.87 -9.71
C GLN A 125 12.75 -5.69 -9.71
N GLU A 126 12.00 -6.63 -10.27
CA GLU A 126 10.54 -6.53 -10.42
C GLU A 126 9.82 -6.58 -9.07
N TRP A 127 10.19 -7.55 -8.21
CA TRP A 127 9.64 -7.69 -6.86
C TRP A 127 9.94 -6.49 -5.97
N ARG A 128 11.12 -5.88 -6.12
CA ARG A 128 11.48 -4.64 -5.41
C ARG A 128 10.57 -3.49 -5.79
N TYR A 129 10.19 -3.38 -7.07
CA TYR A 129 9.25 -2.36 -7.52
C TYR A 129 7.86 -2.59 -6.92
N ILE A 130 7.36 -3.84 -6.91
CA ILE A 130 6.08 -4.18 -6.26
C ILE A 130 6.11 -3.85 -4.77
N ALA A 131 7.16 -4.26 -4.05
CA ALA A 131 7.32 -3.91 -2.65
C ALA A 131 7.36 -2.39 -2.45
N HIS A 132 8.05 -1.65 -3.32
CA HIS A 132 8.07 -0.20 -3.27
C HIS A 132 6.67 0.42 -3.43
N VAL A 133 5.82 -0.13 -4.33
CA VAL A 133 4.44 0.34 -4.49
C VAL A 133 3.64 0.14 -3.20
N PHE A 134 3.71 -1.05 -2.58
CA PHE A 134 3.06 -1.32 -1.29
C PHE A 134 3.53 -0.34 -0.21
N ILE A 135 4.85 -0.21 -0.08
CA ILE A 135 5.53 0.65 0.87
C ILE A 135 5.11 2.14 0.76
N MET A 136 4.93 2.64 -0.46
CA MET A 136 4.70 4.08 -0.69
C MET A 136 3.22 4.46 -0.81
N CYS A 137 2.39 3.52 -1.28
CA CYS A 137 1.01 3.79 -1.65
C CYS A 137 0.01 3.26 -0.63
N LEU A 138 0.35 2.18 0.08
CA LEU A 138 -0.56 1.47 0.98
C LEU A 138 -0.08 1.42 2.44
N ASP A 139 1.22 1.33 2.68
CA ASP A 139 1.78 1.16 4.03
C ASP A 139 1.63 2.42 4.92
N HIS A 140 1.45 2.14 6.21
CA HIS A 140 1.14 3.00 7.33
C HIS A 140 2.40 3.67 7.92
N ARG A 141 3.28 4.20 7.08
CA ARG A 141 4.65 4.47 7.53
C ARG A 141 4.82 5.70 8.42
N LYS A 142 5.64 5.53 9.47
CA LYS A 142 6.10 6.60 10.39
C LYS A 142 7.56 7.05 10.12
N GLY A 143 8.31 6.37 9.24
CA GLY A 143 9.67 6.74 8.83
C GLY A 143 10.34 5.73 7.89
N GLY A 144 11.40 6.15 7.17
CA GLY A 144 12.17 5.32 6.23
C GLY A 144 11.48 5.11 4.88
N THR A 145 12.25 4.78 3.82
CA THR A 145 11.66 4.41 2.51
C THR A 145 11.83 2.95 2.12
N ASP A 146 12.59 2.16 2.87
CA ASP A 146 13.11 0.86 2.39
C ASP A 146 12.60 -0.38 3.12
N GLY A 147 12.04 -0.21 4.32
CA GLY A 147 11.47 -1.29 5.12
C GLY A 147 9.98 -1.47 4.86
N LEU A 148 9.53 -2.72 4.95
CA LEU A 148 8.12 -3.09 5.04
C LEU A 148 7.98 -4.07 6.22
N ASN A 149 7.01 -3.84 7.09
CA ASN A 149 6.83 -4.66 8.28
C ASN A 149 6.21 -6.03 7.93
N LEU A 150 6.09 -6.93 8.92
CA LEU A 150 5.56 -8.28 8.69
C LEU A 150 4.11 -8.28 8.20
N ASP A 151 3.23 -7.41 8.69
CA ASP A 151 1.82 -7.40 8.27
C ASP A 151 1.66 -6.96 6.82
N TRP A 152 2.42 -5.95 6.39
CA TRP A 152 2.45 -5.53 5.01
C TRP A 152 3.23 -6.50 4.11
N ALA A 153 4.22 -7.21 4.64
CA ALA A 153 4.87 -8.34 3.95
C ALA A 153 3.83 -9.41 3.61
N ARG A 154 3.05 -9.79 4.63
CA ARG A 154 1.98 -10.77 4.53
C ARG A 154 0.96 -10.33 3.50
N ALA A 155 0.46 -9.10 3.62
CA ALA A 155 -0.50 -8.52 2.70
C ALA A 155 0.00 -8.50 1.25
N MET A 156 1.25 -8.08 1.02
CA MET A 156 1.88 -8.08 -0.30
C MET A 156 1.98 -9.50 -0.87
N VAL A 157 2.44 -10.46 -0.07
CA VAL A 157 2.60 -11.86 -0.51
C VAL A 157 1.26 -12.48 -0.87
N LEU A 158 0.24 -12.35 -0.01
CA LEU A 158 -1.09 -12.88 -0.27
C LEU A 158 -1.69 -12.26 -1.54
N PHE A 159 -1.61 -10.94 -1.67
CA PHE A 159 -2.05 -10.23 -2.86
C PHE A 159 -1.33 -10.74 -4.12
N CYS A 160 -0.01 -10.90 -4.08
CA CYS A 160 0.75 -11.44 -5.21
C CYS A 160 0.37 -12.90 -5.54
N ARG A 161 -0.08 -13.69 -4.57
CA ARG A 161 -0.62 -15.04 -4.78
C ARG A 161 -2.06 -15.07 -5.32
N GLY A 162 -2.71 -13.91 -5.47
CA GLY A 162 -4.14 -13.83 -5.76
C GLY A 162 -5.02 -14.32 -4.60
N GLN A 163 -4.49 -14.31 -3.38
CA GLN A 163 -5.21 -14.63 -2.16
C GLN A 163 -5.71 -13.34 -1.50
N LYS A 164 -6.78 -13.47 -0.71
CA LYS A 164 -7.39 -12.36 0.00
C LYS A 164 -6.46 -11.85 1.11
N ALA A 165 -6.20 -10.55 1.12
CA ALA A 165 -5.24 -9.90 2.02
C ALA A 165 -5.89 -8.90 3.00
N ASN A 166 -7.18 -8.63 2.84
CA ASN A 166 -7.99 -7.70 3.63
C ASN A 166 -7.26 -6.38 3.92
N LEU A 167 -6.83 -5.73 2.84
CA LEU A 167 -6.05 -4.49 2.88
C LEU A 167 -6.81 -3.35 3.56
N ALA A 168 -8.14 -3.29 3.38
CA ALA A 168 -8.98 -2.30 4.03
C ALA A 168 -8.93 -2.44 5.56
N LYS A 169 -9.03 -3.67 6.09
CA LYS A 169 -8.88 -3.95 7.52
C LYS A 169 -7.51 -3.53 8.02
N LEU A 170 -6.45 -3.87 7.29
CA LEU A 170 -5.08 -3.55 7.69
C LEU A 170 -4.89 -2.02 7.78
N ILE A 171 -5.34 -1.27 6.77
CA ILE A 171 -5.30 0.20 6.77
C ILE A 171 -6.15 0.76 7.93
N PHE A 172 -7.36 0.23 8.13
CA PHE A 172 -8.27 0.68 9.18
C PHE A 172 -7.68 0.47 10.58
N ASN A 173 -7.09 -0.69 10.84
CA ASN A 173 -6.41 -0.98 12.11
C ASN A 173 -5.27 0.01 12.37
N TYR A 174 -4.46 0.33 11.35
CA TYR A 174 -3.40 1.32 11.50
C TYR A 174 -3.89 2.77 11.67
N LEU A 175 -5.07 3.11 11.14
CA LEU A 175 -5.72 4.38 11.47
C LEU A 175 -6.07 4.41 12.97
N LEU A 176 -6.66 3.34 13.51
CA LEU A 176 -6.99 3.22 14.93
C LEU A 176 -5.74 3.29 15.83
N GLU A 177 -4.68 2.58 15.47
CA GLU A 177 -3.41 2.65 16.20
C GLU A 177 -2.84 4.09 16.22
N ASN A 178 -2.98 4.82 15.11
CA ASN A 178 -2.51 6.21 15.03
C ASN A 178 -3.35 7.18 15.87
N ILE A 179 -4.66 6.93 16.00
CA ILE A 179 -5.54 7.67 16.94
C ILE A 179 -4.99 7.55 18.37
N HIS A 180 -4.65 6.32 18.78
CA HIS A 180 -4.16 6.02 20.14
C HIS A 180 -2.67 6.31 20.36
N ALA A 181 -1.90 6.58 19.32
CA ALA A 181 -0.46 6.86 19.45
C ALA A 181 -0.23 8.09 20.36
N THR A 182 0.80 8.06 21.21
CA THR A 182 1.14 9.20 22.09
C THR A 182 2.37 9.97 21.61
N LYS A 183 3.08 9.46 20.60
CA LYS A 183 4.34 10.01 20.07
C LYS A 183 4.33 10.02 18.54
N GLY A 184 5.06 10.96 17.94
CA GLY A 184 5.21 11.09 16.49
C GLY A 184 4.23 12.06 15.83
N ILE A 185 4.43 12.33 14.55
CA ILE A 185 3.56 13.19 13.74
C ILE A 185 2.29 12.40 13.40
N LYS A 186 1.22 12.60 14.19
CA LYS A 186 -0.06 11.92 13.95
C LYS A 186 -0.72 12.33 12.64
N TRP A 187 -0.61 13.61 12.28
CA TRP A 187 -1.48 14.20 11.27
C TRP A 187 -1.10 13.83 9.81
N LEU A 188 0.10 13.30 9.57
CA LEU A 188 0.55 12.95 8.22
C LEU A 188 0.34 11.46 7.88
N MET A 189 -0.44 10.76 8.70
CA MET A 189 -0.81 9.37 8.46
C MET A 189 -1.94 9.31 7.42
N TYR A 190 -1.73 8.56 6.33
CA TYR A 190 -2.72 8.38 5.24
C TYR A 190 -3.46 9.64 4.76
N PRO A 191 -2.78 10.78 4.50
CA PRO A 191 -3.45 12.03 4.12
C PRO A 191 -4.32 11.86 2.86
N ARG A 192 -3.89 10.99 1.93
CA ARG A 192 -4.62 10.67 0.71
C ARG A 192 -5.91 9.91 0.98
N PHE A 193 -5.86 8.84 1.76
CA PHE A 193 -7.06 8.05 2.06
C PHE A 193 -8.05 8.82 2.91
N ILE A 194 -7.58 9.65 3.84
CA ILE A 194 -8.45 10.55 4.61
C ILE A 194 -9.15 11.53 3.68
N GLN A 195 -8.43 12.15 2.75
CA GLN A 195 -9.05 13.03 1.77
C GLN A 195 -10.09 12.31 0.90
N MET A 196 -9.82 11.06 0.50
CA MET A 196 -10.81 10.25 -0.24
C MET A 196 -12.07 9.99 0.60
N VAL A 197 -11.91 9.70 1.89
CA VAL A 197 -13.04 9.54 2.82
C VAL A 197 -13.83 10.84 2.96
N LEU A 198 -13.15 11.98 3.09
CA LEU A 198 -13.79 13.29 3.16
C LEU A 198 -14.58 13.62 1.89
N ASN A 199 -13.99 13.36 0.71
CA ASN A 199 -14.65 13.63 -0.57
C ASN A 199 -15.93 12.79 -0.74
N ASP A 200 -15.95 11.56 -0.22
CA ASP A 200 -17.11 10.67 -0.28
C ASP A 200 -18.17 11.03 0.77
N LYS A 201 -17.77 11.23 2.03
CA LYS A 201 -18.68 11.45 3.15
C LYS A 201 -19.15 12.89 3.31
N LEU A 202 -18.35 13.85 2.87
CA LEU A 202 -18.57 15.29 2.98
C LEU A 202 -18.30 15.98 1.63
N PRO A 203 -19.06 15.65 0.56
CA PRO A 203 -18.75 16.12 -0.82
C PRO A 203 -18.83 17.64 -0.99
N ASN A 204 -19.54 18.34 -0.10
CA ASN A 204 -19.70 19.80 -0.12
C ASN A 204 -18.88 20.51 0.96
N LEU A 205 -17.86 19.85 1.53
CA LEU A 205 -17.00 20.43 2.54
C LEU A 205 -16.29 21.67 1.97
N PRO A 206 -16.42 22.86 2.60
CA PRO A 206 -15.73 24.06 2.13
C PRO A 206 -14.21 23.86 2.12
N VAL A 207 -13.59 24.25 1.01
CA VAL A 207 -12.13 24.24 0.86
C VAL A 207 -11.57 25.41 1.65
N VAL A 208 -10.74 25.11 2.65
CA VAL A 208 -10.10 26.11 3.50
C VAL A 208 -8.61 25.80 3.59
N GLY A 209 -7.74 26.78 3.31
CA GLY A 209 -6.29 26.62 3.49
C GLY A 209 -5.56 26.07 2.26
N ALA A 210 -4.29 25.70 2.47
CA ALA A 210 -3.38 25.31 1.41
C ALA A 210 -3.48 23.82 1.04
N GLU A 211 -3.21 23.51 -0.22
CA GLU A 211 -3.04 22.15 -0.70
C GLU A 211 -1.78 21.53 -0.11
N LEU A 212 -1.92 20.35 0.49
CA LEU A 212 -0.80 19.54 0.94
C LEU A 212 -0.18 18.82 -0.27
N LYS A 213 1.00 19.26 -0.67
CA LYS A 213 1.77 18.59 -1.73
C LYS A 213 2.38 17.29 -1.20
N VAL A 214 1.77 16.16 -1.57
CA VAL A 214 2.33 14.82 -1.34
C VAL A 214 3.14 14.42 -2.57
N TRP A 215 4.38 13.98 -2.38
CA TRP A 215 5.25 13.56 -3.47
C TRP A 215 4.74 12.26 -4.09
N ASP A 216 4.39 12.29 -5.37
CA ASP A 216 4.07 11.05 -6.09
C ASP A 216 5.34 10.33 -6.57
N MET A 217 5.22 9.03 -6.85
CA MET A 217 6.33 8.28 -7.41
C MET A 217 6.70 8.86 -8.78
N HIS A 218 7.96 9.26 -8.94
CA HIS A 218 8.51 9.78 -10.18
C HIS A 218 9.49 8.79 -10.83
N SER A 219 9.83 9.00 -12.11
CA SER A 219 10.60 8.06 -12.96
C SER A 219 11.95 7.60 -12.41
N ARG A 220 12.53 8.30 -11.42
CA ARG A 220 13.73 7.85 -10.70
C ARG A 220 13.54 6.48 -10.03
N ILE A 221 12.31 6.09 -9.69
CA ILE A 221 12.04 4.79 -9.08
C ILE A 221 12.58 3.64 -9.91
N PHE A 222 12.46 3.70 -11.23
CA PHE A 222 12.96 2.64 -12.12
C PHE A 222 14.49 2.54 -12.08
N LYS A 223 15.20 3.63 -11.75
CA LYS A 223 16.65 3.61 -11.51
C LYS A 223 16.97 3.04 -10.14
N ASP A 224 16.28 3.50 -9.11
CA ASP A 224 16.52 3.08 -7.71
C ASP A 224 16.19 1.59 -7.51
N CYS A 225 15.19 1.07 -8.24
CA CYS A 225 14.86 -0.35 -8.22
C CYS A 225 15.78 -1.22 -9.10
N LYS A 226 16.62 -0.62 -9.97
CA LYS A 226 17.52 -1.37 -10.88
C LYS A 226 18.80 -1.85 -10.20
N SER A 227 19.20 -1.28 -9.06
CA SER A 227 20.46 -1.64 -8.40
C SER A 227 20.39 -3.02 -7.74
N VAL A 228 20.62 -4.08 -8.51
CA VAL A 228 20.83 -5.42 -7.96
C VAL A 228 22.08 -5.36 -7.07
N ARG A 229 22.00 -5.83 -5.82
CA ARG A 229 23.22 -5.94 -5.02
C ARG A 229 24.15 -6.93 -5.73
N SER A 230 25.47 -6.71 -5.66
CA SER A 230 26.45 -7.46 -6.44
C SER A 230 26.41 -8.98 -6.21
N ASP A 231 25.88 -9.43 -5.07
CA ASP A 231 25.65 -10.82 -4.68
C ASP A 231 24.42 -11.46 -5.36
N CYS A 232 23.47 -10.68 -5.87
CA CYS A 232 22.27 -11.18 -6.56
C CYS A 232 22.43 -11.28 -8.10
N VAL A 233 23.64 -11.05 -8.64
CA VAL A 233 23.90 -11.04 -10.09
C VAL A 233 23.85 -12.46 -10.66
N GLY A 234 22.98 -12.70 -11.66
CA GLY A 234 22.89 -13.97 -12.39
C GLY A 234 21.71 -14.88 -12.02
N ARG A 235 20.84 -14.50 -11.09
CA ARG A 235 19.60 -15.23 -10.78
C ARG A 235 18.38 -14.53 -11.36
N THR A 236 17.62 -15.23 -12.21
CA THR A 236 16.29 -14.81 -12.63
C THR A 236 15.27 -15.42 -11.67
N ALA A 237 14.74 -14.62 -10.75
CA ALA A 237 13.41 -14.88 -10.22
C ALA A 237 12.41 -14.17 -11.14
N TYR A 238 11.40 -14.91 -11.57
CA TYR A 238 10.32 -14.41 -12.40
C TYR A 238 9.18 -13.96 -11.47
N LEU A 239 8.31 -13.06 -11.92
CA LEU A 239 7.00 -12.92 -11.30
C LEU A 239 6.29 -14.28 -11.29
N TRP A 240 5.41 -14.51 -10.32
CA TRP A 240 4.65 -15.75 -10.27
C TRP A 240 3.70 -15.86 -11.46
N GLU A 241 3.36 -17.09 -11.88
CA GLU A 241 2.62 -17.33 -13.13
C GLU A 241 1.29 -16.57 -13.20
N ASN A 242 0.59 -16.47 -12.08
CA ASN A 242 -0.67 -15.74 -11.93
C ASN A 242 -0.53 -14.21 -12.07
N MET A 243 0.69 -13.68 -12.10
CA MET A 243 0.97 -12.25 -12.22
C MET A 243 1.26 -11.83 -13.67
N TYR A 244 1.38 -12.79 -14.60
CA TYR A 244 1.56 -12.48 -16.01
C TYR A 244 0.22 -12.33 -16.73
N THR A 245 0.20 -11.49 -17.77
CA THR A 245 -0.95 -11.43 -18.67
C THR A 245 -1.09 -12.72 -19.46
N ALA A 246 -2.33 -13.06 -19.85
CA ALA A 246 -2.61 -14.22 -20.69
C ALA A 246 -1.77 -14.25 -21.98
N GLU A 247 -1.46 -13.08 -22.56
CA GLU A 247 -0.61 -12.94 -23.74
C GLU A 247 0.82 -13.49 -23.56
N ARG A 248 1.38 -13.41 -22.35
CA ARG A 248 2.74 -13.92 -22.06
C ARG A 248 2.73 -15.43 -21.83
N LEU A 249 1.69 -15.94 -21.16
CA LEU A 249 1.47 -17.39 -20.98
C LEU A 249 1.26 -18.11 -22.32
N MET A 250 0.66 -17.44 -23.31
CA MET A 250 0.53 -17.98 -24.67
C MET A 250 1.85 -17.98 -25.45
N LYS A 251 2.78 -17.04 -25.18
CA LYS A 251 4.10 -16.98 -25.83
C LYS A 251 5.14 -17.93 -25.23
N SER A 252 4.89 -18.47 -24.03
CA SER A 252 5.80 -19.41 -23.35
C SER A 252 5.49 -20.89 -23.63
N LYS A 253 4.39 -21.22 -24.32
CA LYS A 253 4.15 -22.61 -24.77
C LYS A 253 5.11 -22.93 -25.93
N PRO A 254 5.96 -23.98 -25.83
CA PRO A 254 6.71 -24.46 -26.97
C PRO A 254 5.71 -24.92 -28.05
N ARG A 255 6.01 -24.63 -29.32
CA ARG A 255 5.35 -25.30 -30.45
C ARG A 255 5.75 -26.77 -30.49
#